data_AF-A0A946CR31-F1
#
_entry.id   AF-A0A946CR31-F1
#
_cell.length_a   1.000
_cell.length_b   1.000
_cell.length_c   1.000
_cell.angle_alpha   90.00
_cell.angle_beta   90.00
_cell.angle_gamma   90.00
#
_symmetry.space_group_name_H-M   'P 1'
#
loop_
_entity.id
_entity.type
_entity.pdbx_description
1 polymer ?
#
loop_
_entity_poly.entity_id
_entity_poly.type
_entity_poly.pdbx_seq_one_letter_code
_entity_poly.pdbx_strand_id
1 'polypeptide(L)'
;MRGGSLTASALWLLVMAAAIATRPFLPVDETRYLAVAWEMWHGGNYLVPHLNGETYSHKPPLLFWLINAGWAVFGLNDWWPRLVAPLFGLTSLWLTAGLARRLWPDAPAAANAAPLIAFGSIFWALFTTLTMFDMMLTFCALVGMHGIVRARQTNSPNGLWLLSLAIGIGALTKGPAILLTTLPVALLAPFWAPVLAGDIWDRGWKRWYAEISWALLLGIVIGLIWA
;
A
#
# COMPACT_ATOMS: atom_id res chain seq x y z
N MET A 1 21.43 6.55 -9.45
CA MET A 1 21.82 5.46 -8.53
C MET A 1 20.56 4.72 -8.06
N ARG A 2 20.33 3.50 -8.54
CA ARG A 2 19.17 2.63 -8.18
C ARG A 2 19.63 1.35 -7.45
N GLY A 3 20.89 1.29 -7.00
CA GLY A 3 21.55 0.07 -6.55
C GLY A 3 20.79 -0.63 -5.42
N GLY A 4 20.41 0.13 -4.38
CA GLY A 4 19.71 -0.44 -3.23
C GLY A 4 18.36 -1.08 -3.55
N SER A 5 17.54 -0.42 -4.38
CA SER A 5 16.24 -0.97 -4.80
C SER A 5 16.40 -2.23 -5.65
N LEU A 6 17.42 -2.28 -6.52
CA LEU A 6 17.71 -3.46 -7.33
C LEU A 6 18.18 -4.64 -6.46
N THR A 7 19.09 -4.40 -5.52
CA THR A 7 19.54 -5.41 -4.56
C THR A 7 18.38 -5.93 -3.72
N ALA A 8 17.53 -5.03 -3.18
CA ALA A 8 16.35 -5.43 -2.42
C ALA A 8 15.35 -6.22 -3.28
N SER A 9 15.20 -5.88 -4.56
CA SER A 9 14.36 -6.64 -5.51
C SER A 9 14.91 -8.04 -5.79
N ALA A 10 16.23 -8.17 -5.92
CA ALA A 10 16.87 -9.47 -6.10
C ALA A 10 16.70 -10.36 -4.85
N LEU A 11 16.88 -9.79 -3.66
CA LEU A 11 16.63 -10.50 -2.40
C LEU A 11 15.15 -10.88 -2.25
N TRP A 12 14.24 -9.98 -2.60
CA TRP A 12 12.80 -10.26 -2.63
C TRP A 12 12.48 -11.43 -3.57
N LEU A 13 13.05 -11.45 -4.78
CA LEU A 13 12.87 -12.56 -5.73
C LEU A 13 13.34 -13.90 -5.15
N LEU A 14 14.50 -13.92 -4.51
CA LEU A 14 15.03 -15.12 -3.86
C LEU A 14 14.11 -15.62 -2.73
N VAL A 15 13.65 -14.72 -1.86
CA VAL A 15 12.74 -15.05 -0.76
C VAL A 15 11.40 -15.53 -1.29
N MET A 16 10.85 -14.90 -2.33
CA MET A 16 9.57 -15.29 -2.92
C MET A 16 9.65 -16.62 -3.65
N ALA A 17 10.72 -16.88 -4.39
CA ALA A 17 10.94 -18.16 -5.04
C ALA A 17 11.02 -19.29 -4.00
N ALA A 18 11.76 -19.09 -2.92
CA ALA A 18 11.81 -20.04 -1.81
C ALA A 18 10.43 -20.24 -1.16
N ALA A 19 9.72 -19.16 -0.84
CA ALA A 19 8.42 -19.22 -0.19
C ALA A 19 7.35 -19.94 -1.05
N ILE A 20 7.33 -19.68 -2.36
CA ILE A 20 6.41 -20.38 -3.27
C ILE A 20 6.75 -21.87 -3.33
N ALA A 21 8.03 -22.23 -3.33
CA ALA A 21 8.47 -23.62 -3.44
C ALA A 21 8.28 -24.44 -2.16
N THR A 22 8.42 -23.84 -0.98
CA THR A 22 8.55 -24.62 0.27
C THR A 22 7.43 -24.42 1.29
N ARG A 23 6.66 -23.33 1.21
CA ARG A 23 5.75 -22.93 2.27
C ARG A 23 4.29 -23.24 1.90
N PRO A 24 3.48 -23.88 2.75
CA PRO A 24 2.03 -23.93 2.55
C PRO A 24 1.36 -22.62 3.00
N PHE A 25 0.09 -22.40 2.62
CA PHE A 25 -0.71 -21.32 3.21
C PHE A 25 -0.85 -21.56 4.73
N LEU A 26 -0.58 -20.52 5.54
CA LEU A 26 -0.68 -20.60 6.99
C LEU A 26 -2.11 -20.35 7.48
N PRO A 27 -2.64 -21.24 8.32
CA PRO A 27 -3.86 -20.97 9.07
C PRO A 27 -3.65 -19.86 10.12
N VAL A 28 -4.68 -19.12 10.52
CA VAL A 28 -6.05 -19.10 9.96
C VAL A 28 -6.20 -18.06 8.85
N ASP A 29 -5.29 -17.08 8.77
CA ASP A 29 -5.52 -15.89 7.96
C ASP A 29 -5.49 -16.16 6.46
N GLU A 30 -4.42 -16.77 5.93
CA GLU A 30 -4.30 -16.97 4.49
C GLU A 30 -5.32 -17.97 3.97
N THR A 31 -5.55 -19.06 4.71
CA THR A 31 -6.55 -20.07 4.33
C THR A 31 -7.95 -19.47 4.32
N ARG A 32 -8.28 -18.61 5.29
CA ARG A 32 -9.54 -17.85 5.32
C ARG A 32 -9.67 -16.92 4.12
N TYR A 33 -8.64 -16.14 3.80
CA TYR A 33 -8.71 -15.18 2.69
C TYR A 33 -8.81 -15.87 1.33
N LEU A 34 -8.12 -17.00 1.17
CA LEU A 34 -8.26 -17.84 -0.02
C LEU A 34 -9.65 -18.47 -0.12
N ALA A 35 -10.23 -18.94 0.99
CA ALA A 35 -11.58 -19.49 1.00
C ALA A 35 -12.61 -18.43 0.57
N VAL A 36 -12.50 -17.20 1.07
CA VAL A 36 -13.36 -16.08 0.64
C VAL A 36 -13.20 -15.80 -0.85
N ALA A 37 -11.96 -15.68 -1.35
CA ALA A 37 -11.71 -15.45 -2.76
C ALA A 37 -12.23 -16.60 -3.64
N TRP A 38 -12.14 -17.85 -3.15
CA TRP A 38 -12.66 -19.04 -3.81
C TRP A 38 -14.18 -19.03 -3.90
N GLU A 39 -14.89 -18.71 -2.82
CA GLU A 39 -16.36 -18.61 -2.83
C GLU A 39 -16.85 -17.51 -3.76
N MET A 40 -16.17 -16.36 -3.79
CA MET A 40 -16.46 -15.28 -4.76
C MET A 40 -16.29 -15.75 -6.21
N TRP A 41 -15.20 -16.48 -6.49
CA TRP A 41 -14.93 -17.04 -7.81
C TRP A 41 -15.95 -18.10 -8.21
N HIS A 42 -16.23 -19.07 -7.34
CA HIS A 42 -17.12 -20.19 -7.63
C HIS A 42 -18.59 -19.77 -7.72
N GLY A 43 -19.02 -18.85 -6.85
CA GLY A 43 -20.38 -18.33 -6.84
C GLY A 43 -20.65 -17.22 -7.85
N GLY A 44 -19.61 -16.64 -8.46
CA GLY A 44 -19.73 -15.51 -9.39
C GLY A 44 -20.20 -14.20 -8.75
N ASN A 45 -20.30 -14.14 -7.42
CA ASN A 45 -20.66 -12.94 -6.67
C ASN A 45 -19.39 -12.23 -6.20
N TYR A 46 -18.98 -11.22 -6.95
CA TYR A 46 -17.79 -10.42 -6.63
C TYR A 46 -18.08 -9.21 -5.75
N LEU A 47 -19.35 -8.90 -5.45
CA LEU A 47 -19.69 -7.72 -4.65
C LEU A 47 -19.72 -8.06 -3.16
N VAL A 48 -20.40 -9.14 -2.77
CA VAL A 48 -20.56 -9.54 -1.36
C VAL A 48 -19.70 -10.78 -1.08
N PRO A 49 -18.60 -10.66 -0.30
CA PRO A 49 -17.77 -11.80 0.05
C PRO A 49 -18.51 -12.78 0.96
N HIS A 50 -18.26 -14.07 0.80
CA HIS A 50 -18.80 -15.14 1.65
C HIS A 50 -17.68 -16.00 2.23
N LEU A 51 -17.93 -16.61 3.38
CA LEU A 51 -17.07 -17.62 3.99
C LEU A 51 -17.94 -18.70 4.63
N ASN A 52 -17.80 -19.93 4.14
CA ASN A 52 -18.62 -21.08 4.49
C ASN A 52 -20.12 -20.81 4.31
N GLY A 53 -20.50 -20.11 3.24
CA GLY A 53 -21.90 -19.79 2.92
C GLY A 53 -22.50 -18.59 3.66
N GLU A 54 -21.79 -18.02 4.63
CA GLU A 54 -22.22 -16.83 5.37
C GLU A 54 -21.55 -15.56 4.83
N THR A 55 -22.22 -14.41 4.92
CA THR A 55 -21.63 -13.13 4.49
C THR A 55 -20.38 -12.78 5.31
N TYR A 56 -19.31 -12.36 4.62
CA TYR A 56 -18.03 -12.01 5.23
C TYR A 56 -17.75 -10.51 5.11
N SER A 57 -18.10 -9.75 6.16
CA SER A 57 -17.95 -8.28 6.23
C SER A 57 -16.72 -7.81 7.03
N HIS A 58 -15.84 -8.74 7.44
CA HIS A 58 -14.68 -8.41 8.28
C HIS A 58 -13.57 -7.66 7.54
N LYS A 59 -13.49 -7.78 6.20
CA LYS A 59 -12.50 -7.13 5.36
C LYS A 59 -13.12 -6.58 4.08
N PRO A 60 -12.68 -5.40 3.63
CA PRO A 60 -12.95 -4.90 2.28
C PRO A 60 -12.40 -5.82 1.18
N PRO A 61 -12.90 -5.73 -0.07
CA PRO A 61 -12.83 -6.82 -1.03
C PRO A 61 -11.60 -6.76 -1.94
N LEU A 62 -10.76 -5.72 -1.87
CA LEU A 62 -9.72 -5.49 -2.87
C LEU A 62 -8.74 -6.66 -3.02
N LEU A 63 -8.34 -7.29 -1.91
CA LEU A 63 -7.47 -8.47 -1.98
C LEU A 63 -8.14 -9.60 -2.77
N PHE A 64 -9.42 -9.87 -2.51
CA PHE A 64 -10.18 -10.93 -3.18
C PHE A 64 -10.39 -10.61 -4.65
N TRP A 65 -10.71 -9.35 -4.99
CA TRP A 65 -10.81 -8.88 -6.37
C TRP A 65 -9.51 -9.08 -7.14
N LEU A 66 -8.36 -8.77 -6.54
CA LEU A 66 -7.06 -8.96 -7.19
C LEU A 66 -6.69 -10.44 -7.35
N ILE A 67 -7.07 -11.29 -6.39
CA ILE A 67 -6.91 -12.75 -6.53
C ILE A 67 -7.75 -13.25 -7.71
N ASN A 68 -9.05 -12.94 -7.73
CA ASN A 68 -9.97 -13.37 -8.79
C ASN A 68 -9.58 -12.80 -10.15
N ALA A 69 -9.13 -11.55 -10.22
CA ALA A 69 -8.65 -10.94 -11.47
C ALA A 69 -7.46 -11.71 -12.05
N GLY A 70 -6.51 -12.16 -11.23
CA GLY A 70 -5.42 -12.99 -11.76
C GLY A 70 -5.85 -14.42 -12.07
N TRP A 71 -6.82 -15.01 -11.37
CA TRP A 71 -7.40 -16.28 -11.82
C TRP A 71 -8.13 -16.16 -13.16
N ALA A 72 -8.76 -15.01 -13.44
CA ALA A 72 -9.36 -14.73 -14.75
C ALA A 72 -8.31 -14.65 -15.87
N VAL A 73 -7.09 -14.20 -15.57
CA VAL A 73 -6.01 -14.03 -16.56
C VAL A 73 -5.15 -15.31 -16.70
N PHE A 74 -4.79 -15.93 -15.59
CA PHE A 74 -3.82 -17.03 -15.53
C PHE A 74 -4.46 -18.41 -15.31
N GLY A 75 -5.79 -18.47 -15.21
CA GLY A 75 -6.50 -19.67 -14.78
C GLY A 75 -6.38 -19.94 -13.28
N LEU A 76 -7.15 -20.91 -12.78
CA LEU A 76 -7.09 -21.33 -11.38
C LEU A 76 -5.72 -21.93 -11.05
N ASN A 77 -5.06 -21.34 -10.08
CA ASN A 77 -3.73 -21.75 -9.62
C ASN A 77 -3.49 -21.31 -8.16
N ASP A 78 -2.45 -21.85 -7.53
CA ASP A 78 -2.09 -21.55 -6.15
C ASP A 78 -0.98 -20.49 -6.01
N TRP A 79 -0.23 -20.21 -7.08
CA TRP A 79 0.90 -19.28 -7.05
C TRP A 79 0.47 -17.81 -7.12
N TRP A 80 -0.58 -17.47 -7.87
CA TRP A 80 -1.04 -16.09 -8.03
C TRP A 80 -1.53 -15.47 -6.72
N PRO A 81 -2.39 -16.12 -5.91
CA PRO A 81 -2.80 -15.58 -4.61
C PRO A 81 -1.63 -15.28 -3.66
N ARG A 82 -0.53 -16.03 -3.78
CA ARG A 82 0.71 -15.84 -3.01
C ARG A 82 1.52 -14.64 -3.47
N LEU A 83 1.31 -14.16 -4.70
CA LEU A 83 2.04 -13.03 -5.27
C LEU A 83 1.32 -11.69 -5.09
N VAL A 84 -0.01 -11.68 -4.93
CA VAL A 84 -0.79 -10.42 -4.87
C VAL A 84 -0.21 -9.44 -3.86
N ALA A 85 -0.22 -9.78 -2.56
CA ALA A 85 0.29 -8.89 -1.51
C ALA A 85 1.81 -8.65 -1.61
N PRO A 86 2.67 -9.66 -1.86
CA PRO A 86 4.10 -9.46 -2.02
C PRO A 86 4.51 -8.52 -3.16
N LEU A 87 3.76 -8.45 -4.26
CA LEU A 87 4.01 -7.49 -5.35
C LEU A 87 3.81 -6.03 -4.89
N PHE A 88 2.84 -5.78 -4.00
CA PHE A 88 2.71 -4.47 -3.34
C PHE A 88 3.89 -4.20 -2.39
N GLY A 89 4.39 -5.23 -1.71
CA GLY A 89 5.63 -5.14 -0.93
C GLY A 89 6.83 -4.75 -1.82
N LEU A 90 7.03 -5.44 -2.94
CA LEU A 90 8.11 -5.11 -3.87
C LEU A 90 8.04 -3.66 -4.34
N THR A 91 6.88 -3.21 -4.82
CA THR A 91 6.70 -1.82 -5.27
C THR A 91 6.88 -0.82 -4.12
N SER A 92 6.50 -1.19 -2.90
CA SER A 92 6.76 -0.39 -1.69
C SER A 92 8.24 -0.16 -1.43
N LEU A 93 9.15 -1.11 -1.73
CA LEU A 93 10.60 -0.89 -1.62
C LEU A 93 11.07 0.25 -2.55
N TRP A 94 10.53 0.30 -3.76
CA TRP A 94 10.84 1.37 -4.72
C TRP A 94 10.27 2.72 -4.28
N LEU A 95 9.06 2.73 -3.72
CA LEU A 95 8.46 3.91 -3.13
C LEU A 95 9.26 4.41 -1.93
N THR A 96 9.73 3.53 -1.05
CA THR A 96 10.59 3.87 0.09
C THR A 96 11.88 4.54 -0.37
N ALA A 97 12.58 3.98 -1.36
CA ALA A 97 13.76 4.61 -1.94
C ALA A 97 13.43 5.98 -2.58
N GLY A 98 12.28 6.08 -3.26
CA GLY A 98 11.81 7.33 -3.85
C GLY A 98 11.49 8.40 -2.81
N LEU A 99 10.91 8.01 -1.67
CA LEU A 99 10.57 8.93 -0.59
C LEU A 99 11.85 9.42 0.08
N ALA A 100 12.78 8.51 0.37
CA ALA A 100 14.09 8.86 0.93
C ALA A 100 14.85 9.87 0.04
N ARG A 101 14.80 9.75 -1.30
CA ARG A 101 15.39 10.76 -2.21
C ARG A 101 14.78 12.15 -2.05
N ARG A 102 13.47 12.24 -1.76
CA ARG A 102 12.79 13.52 -1.58
C ARG A 102 13.03 14.13 -0.21
N LEU A 103 13.20 13.28 0.80
CA LEU A 103 13.44 13.71 2.18
C LEU A 103 14.90 14.10 2.42
N TRP A 104 15.84 13.42 1.76
CA TRP A 104 17.28 13.66 1.90
C TRP A 104 17.97 13.77 0.53
N PRO A 105 17.73 14.86 -0.23
CA PRO A 105 18.30 15.03 -1.57
C PRO A 105 19.84 15.05 -1.57
N ASP A 106 20.46 15.60 -0.51
CA ASP A 106 21.91 15.71 -0.38
C ASP A 106 22.58 14.43 0.15
N ALA A 107 21.80 13.40 0.51
CA ALA A 107 22.29 12.12 1.00
C ALA A 107 21.83 10.95 0.10
N PRO A 108 22.40 10.79 -1.11
CA PRO A 108 22.00 9.74 -2.04
C PRO A 108 22.20 8.32 -1.47
N ALA A 109 23.10 8.15 -0.49
CA ALA A 109 23.27 6.91 0.26
C ALA A 109 21.99 6.51 1.01
N ALA A 110 21.24 7.47 1.58
CA ALA A 110 19.99 7.19 2.30
C ALA A 110 18.95 6.53 1.40
N ALA A 111 18.81 7.02 0.16
CA ALA A 111 17.90 6.44 -0.82
C ALA A 111 18.27 5.01 -1.25
N ASN A 112 19.55 4.66 -1.23
CA ASN A 112 20.01 3.30 -1.50
C ASN A 112 19.84 2.40 -0.27
N ALA A 113 20.11 2.90 0.93
CA ALA A 113 20.01 2.12 2.17
C ALA A 113 18.56 1.87 2.61
N ALA A 114 17.67 2.85 2.45
CA ALA A 114 16.28 2.77 2.93
C ALA A 114 15.50 1.51 2.50
N PRO A 115 15.48 1.09 1.22
CA PRO A 115 14.81 -0.15 0.83
C PRO A 115 15.45 -1.40 1.44
N LEU A 116 16.78 -1.42 1.63
CA LEU A 116 17.49 -2.55 2.24
C LEU A 116 17.19 -2.65 3.74
N ILE A 117 17.16 -1.51 4.44
CA ILE A 117 16.78 -1.44 5.86
C ILE A 117 15.33 -1.89 6.03
N ALA A 118 14.42 -1.42 5.16
CA ALA A 118 13.03 -1.85 5.18
C ALA A 118 12.91 -3.37 4.97
N PHE A 119 13.54 -3.89 3.91
CA PHE A 119 13.49 -5.32 3.57
C PHE A 119 14.12 -6.20 4.66
N GLY A 120 15.21 -5.75 5.27
CA GLY A 120 15.89 -6.45 6.38
C GLY A 120 15.17 -6.36 7.72
N SER A 121 14.09 -5.58 7.84
CA SER A 121 13.31 -5.50 9.06
C SER A 121 12.46 -6.76 9.28
N ILE A 122 12.30 -7.17 10.53
CA ILE A 122 11.60 -8.41 10.89
C ILE A 122 10.17 -8.45 10.34
N PHE A 123 9.42 -7.35 10.44
CA PHE A 123 8.05 -7.29 9.95
C PHE A 123 7.98 -7.38 8.43
N TRP A 124 8.92 -6.76 7.72
CA TRP A 124 8.94 -6.87 6.26
C TRP A 124 9.23 -8.30 5.81
N ALA A 125 10.23 -8.94 6.40
CA ALA A 125 10.58 -10.32 6.11
C ALA A 125 9.42 -11.29 6.42
N LEU A 126 8.67 -11.04 7.49
CA LEU A 126 7.49 -11.85 7.83
C LEU A 126 6.36 -11.64 6.80
N PHE A 127 5.95 -10.40 6.55
CA PHE A 127 4.77 -10.12 5.73
C PHE A 127 5.03 -10.19 4.22
N THR A 128 6.29 -10.16 3.77
CA THR A 128 6.61 -10.18 2.32
C THR A 128 6.28 -11.50 1.64
N THR A 129 6.00 -12.58 2.39
CA THR A 129 5.63 -13.90 1.84
C THR A 129 4.20 -14.31 2.16
N LEU A 130 3.45 -13.48 2.91
CA LEU A 130 2.09 -13.80 3.33
C LEU A 130 1.06 -13.20 2.39
N THR A 131 -0.01 -13.94 2.09
CA THR A 131 -1.21 -13.39 1.48
C THR A 131 -2.02 -12.61 2.53
N MET A 132 -1.56 -11.40 2.86
CA MET A 132 -2.15 -10.51 3.87
C MET A 132 -2.38 -9.11 3.31
N PHE A 133 -3.29 -8.36 3.93
CA PHE A 133 -3.63 -6.99 3.54
C PHE A 133 -2.53 -5.96 3.82
N ASP A 134 -1.56 -6.32 4.66
CA ASP A 134 -0.59 -5.40 5.26
C ASP A 134 0.34 -4.78 4.22
N MET A 135 0.88 -5.56 3.28
CA MET A 135 1.75 -5.04 2.22
C MET A 135 1.01 -4.11 1.25
N MET A 136 -0.27 -4.39 0.98
CA MET A 136 -1.14 -3.51 0.18
C MET A 136 -1.41 -2.19 0.90
N LEU A 137 -1.65 -2.25 2.22
CA LEU A 137 -1.84 -1.06 3.04
C LEU A 137 -0.54 -0.24 3.12
N THR A 138 0.62 -0.89 3.28
CA THR A 138 1.93 -0.23 3.25
C THR A 138 2.18 0.49 1.94
N PHE A 139 1.85 -0.14 0.81
CA PHE A 139 1.92 0.51 -0.50
C PHE A 139 1.05 1.77 -0.54
N CYS A 140 -0.22 1.67 -0.14
CA CYS A 140 -1.14 2.81 -0.12
C CYS A 140 -0.61 3.92 0.81
N ALA A 141 -0.11 3.56 1.99
CA ALA A 141 0.50 4.51 2.92
C ALA A 141 1.68 5.25 2.27
N LEU A 142 2.60 4.53 1.61
CA LEU A 142 3.74 5.14 0.92
C LEU A 142 3.31 6.03 -0.25
N VAL A 143 2.33 5.63 -1.05
CA VAL A 143 1.75 6.49 -2.10
C VAL A 143 1.16 7.76 -1.48
N GLY A 144 0.45 7.65 -0.35
CA GLY A 144 -0.09 8.77 0.40
C GLY A 144 1.00 9.70 0.93
N MET A 145 2.08 9.16 1.51
CA MET A 145 3.24 9.94 1.95
C MET A 145 3.91 10.68 0.79
N HIS A 146 4.07 10.01 -0.35
CA HIS A 146 4.56 10.64 -1.58
C HIS A 146 3.66 11.78 -2.04
N GLY A 147 2.33 11.61 -1.93
CA GLY A 147 1.34 12.63 -2.21
C GLY A 147 1.47 13.85 -1.29
N ILE A 148 1.50 13.63 0.03
CA ILE A 148 1.64 14.67 1.05
C ILE A 148 2.94 15.47 0.85
N VAL A 149 4.08 14.77 0.73
CA VAL A 149 5.38 15.41 0.52
C VAL A 149 5.40 16.18 -0.81
N ARG A 150 4.84 15.62 -1.89
CA ARG A 150 4.76 16.31 -3.17
C ARG A 150 3.87 17.54 -3.14
N ALA A 151 2.73 17.49 -2.44
CA ALA A 151 1.85 18.64 -2.27
C ALA A 151 2.53 19.78 -1.50
N ARG A 152 3.50 19.48 -0.64
CA ARG A 152 4.33 20.48 0.06
C ARG A 152 5.47 21.00 -0.80
N GLN A 153 6.17 20.13 -1.52
CA GLN A 153 7.33 20.51 -2.34
C GLN A 153 6.93 21.18 -3.66
N THR A 154 5.73 20.90 -4.16
CA THR A 154 5.25 21.42 -5.43
C THR A 154 3.91 22.11 -5.23
N ASN A 155 3.71 23.26 -5.86
CA ASN A 155 2.43 23.97 -5.89
C ASN A 155 1.35 23.26 -6.74
N SER A 156 1.52 21.97 -7.03
CA SER A 156 0.72 21.16 -7.95
C SER A 156 -0.34 20.32 -7.22
N PRO A 157 -1.57 20.19 -7.77
CA PRO A 157 -2.62 19.35 -7.18
C PRO A 157 -2.31 17.84 -7.25
N ASN A 158 -1.30 17.43 -8.02
CA ASN A 158 -0.94 16.02 -8.21
C ASN A 158 -0.63 15.30 -6.89
N GLY A 159 -0.07 16.01 -5.90
CA GLY A 159 0.17 15.43 -4.58
C GLY A 159 -1.13 15.07 -3.84
N LEU A 160 -2.14 15.93 -3.94
CA LEU A 160 -3.45 15.72 -3.33
C LEU A 160 -4.19 14.57 -4.00
N TRP A 161 -4.14 14.46 -5.33
CA TRP A 161 -4.72 13.32 -6.04
C TRP A 161 -4.12 11.98 -5.64
N LEU A 162 -2.79 11.92 -5.47
CA LEU A 162 -2.11 10.72 -4.97
C LEU A 162 -2.57 10.36 -3.55
N LEU A 163 -2.77 11.37 -2.68
CA LEU A 163 -3.29 11.16 -1.34
C LEU A 163 -4.73 10.63 -1.37
N SER A 164 -5.62 11.20 -2.18
CA SER A 164 -7.00 10.74 -2.33
C SER A 164 -7.06 9.28 -2.79
N LEU A 165 -6.27 8.94 -3.81
CA LEU A 165 -6.20 7.58 -4.35
C LEU A 165 -5.66 6.60 -3.29
N ALA A 166 -4.61 6.98 -2.56
CA ALA A 166 -4.05 6.19 -1.47
C ALA A 166 -5.08 5.93 -0.36
N ILE A 167 -5.85 6.94 0.04
CA ILE A 167 -6.92 6.80 1.04
C ILE A 167 -8.01 5.86 0.53
N GLY A 168 -8.47 6.03 -0.70
CA GLY A 168 -9.54 5.21 -1.27
C GLY A 168 -9.16 3.75 -1.45
N ILE A 169 -8.03 3.48 -2.10
CA ILE A 169 -7.53 2.10 -2.30
C ILE A 169 -7.13 1.48 -0.96
N GLY A 170 -6.54 2.26 -0.06
CA GLY A 170 -6.22 1.82 1.31
C GLY A 170 -7.46 1.45 2.10
N ALA A 171 -8.55 2.20 1.95
CA ALA A 171 -9.85 1.88 2.53
C ALA A 171 -10.44 0.59 1.95
N LEU A 172 -10.38 0.40 0.63
CA LEU A 172 -10.77 -0.86 -0.03
C LEU A 172 -9.85 -2.04 0.32
N THR A 173 -8.70 -1.80 0.97
CA THR A 173 -7.80 -2.85 1.46
C THR A 173 -8.12 -3.21 2.91
N LYS A 174 -8.05 -2.25 3.84
CA LYS A 174 -8.12 -2.53 5.29
C LYS A 174 -8.95 -1.49 6.05
N GLY A 175 -9.93 -0.89 5.37
CA GLY A 175 -10.84 0.10 5.93
C GLY A 175 -10.12 1.37 6.40
N PRO A 176 -10.55 2.00 7.52
CA PRO A 176 -10.00 3.28 7.95
C PRO A 176 -8.54 3.22 8.43
N ALA A 177 -7.92 2.03 8.48
CA ALA A 177 -6.53 1.86 8.93
C ALA A 177 -5.52 2.71 8.14
N ILE A 178 -5.80 3.02 6.85
CA ILE A 178 -4.94 3.92 6.06
C ILE A 178 -4.81 5.30 6.69
N LEU A 179 -5.89 5.80 7.31
CA LEU A 179 -5.93 7.12 7.94
C LEU A 179 -4.98 7.22 9.14
N LEU A 180 -4.75 6.10 9.84
CA LEU A 180 -3.79 6.05 10.95
C LEU A 180 -2.36 6.36 10.50
N THR A 181 -2.03 6.07 9.24
CA THR A 181 -0.70 6.33 8.69
C THR A 181 -0.62 7.69 8.00
N THR A 182 -1.63 8.08 7.22
CA THR A 182 -1.57 9.27 6.37
C THR A 182 -1.98 10.55 7.09
N LEU A 183 -3.03 10.52 7.95
CA LEU A 183 -3.54 11.73 8.58
C LEU A 183 -2.56 12.34 9.59
N PRO A 184 -1.87 11.59 10.48
CA PRO A 184 -0.91 12.21 11.38
C PRO A 184 0.17 12.98 10.64
N VAL A 185 0.68 12.44 9.53
CA VAL A 185 1.70 13.13 8.72
C VAL A 185 1.13 14.38 8.05
N ALA A 186 -0.08 14.31 7.48
CA ALA A 186 -0.71 15.46 6.84
C ALA A 186 -1.08 16.57 7.85
N LEU A 187 -1.60 16.21 9.03
CA LEU A 187 -2.04 17.14 10.06
C LEU A 187 -0.87 17.81 10.78
N LEU A 188 0.22 17.06 11.01
CA LEU A 188 1.43 17.58 11.66
C LEU A 188 2.39 18.25 10.67
N ALA A 189 1.95 18.52 9.43
CA ALA A 189 2.72 19.27 8.43
C ALA A 189 3.37 20.58 8.95
N PRO A 190 2.75 21.38 9.84
CA PRO A 190 3.40 22.56 10.40
C PRO A 190 4.72 22.29 11.12
N PHE A 191 4.90 21.10 11.70
CA PHE A 191 6.08 20.79 12.50
C PHE A 191 7.27 20.29 11.66
N TRP A 192 7.01 19.61 10.54
CA TRP A 192 8.07 18.99 9.74
C TRP A 192 8.26 19.63 8.36
N ALA A 193 7.22 20.21 7.78
CA ALA A 193 7.29 20.72 6.41
C ALA A 193 8.19 21.96 6.23
N PRO A 194 8.33 22.90 7.20
CA PRO A 194 9.27 24.02 7.07
C PRO A 194 10.72 23.55 6.89
N VAL A 195 11.09 22.45 7.56
CA VAL A 195 12.42 21.83 7.45
C VAL A 195 12.64 21.22 6.07
N LEU A 196 11.56 20.72 5.43
CA LEU A 196 11.64 19.96 4.19
C LEU A 196 11.53 20.80 2.91
N ALA A 197 10.71 21.85 2.93
CA ALA A 197 10.35 22.64 1.76
C ALA A 197 11.01 24.02 1.73
N GLY A 198 11.73 24.43 2.79
CA GLY A 198 12.19 25.81 2.96
C GLY A 198 11.04 26.81 2.94
N ASP A 199 11.35 28.09 2.71
CA ASP A 199 10.39 29.20 2.63
C ASP A 199 9.54 29.22 1.33
N ILE A 200 9.55 28.12 0.55
CA ILE A 200 8.86 28.03 -0.76
C ILE A 200 7.32 28.03 -0.59
N TRP A 201 6.82 27.80 0.62
CA TRP A 201 5.39 27.64 0.90
C TRP A 201 4.71 28.95 1.31
N ASP A 202 4.13 29.64 0.33
CA ASP A 202 3.37 30.90 0.50
C ASP A 202 1.87 30.70 0.81
N ARG A 203 1.40 29.45 0.93
CA ARG A 203 -0.04 29.18 1.15
C ARG A 203 -0.34 29.03 2.64
N GLY A 204 -1.20 29.86 3.22
CA GLY A 204 -1.54 29.74 4.64
C GLY A 204 -2.04 28.34 5.06
N TRP A 205 -1.78 27.94 6.31
CA TRP A 205 -2.16 26.61 6.85
C TRP A 205 -3.65 26.28 6.75
N LYS A 206 -4.52 27.30 6.77
CA LYS A 206 -5.97 27.12 6.54
C LYS A 206 -6.26 26.44 5.20
N ARG A 207 -5.56 26.86 4.14
CA ARG A 207 -5.71 26.29 2.80
C ARG A 207 -5.19 24.85 2.76
N TRP A 208 -4.05 24.58 3.40
CA TRP A 208 -3.51 23.22 3.52
C TRP A 208 -4.54 22.25 4.12
N TYR A 209 -5.13 22.61 5.26
CA TYR A 209 -6.13 21.75 5.89
C TYR A 209 -7.40 21.59 5.04
N ALA A 210 -7.85 22.64 4.35
CA ALA A 210 -8.97 22.53 3.42
C ALA A 210 -8.67 21.57 2.25
N GLU A 211 -7.46 21.64 1.69
CA GLU A 211 -7.00 20.75 0.62
C GLU A 211 -6.88 19.28 1.10
N ILE A 212 -6.39 19.07 2.32
CA ILE A 212 -6.34 17.74 2.95
C ILE A 212 -7.75 17.20 3.23
N SER A 213 -8.67 18.04 3.72
CA SER A 213 -10.08 17.65 3.90
C SER A 213 -10.72 17.25 2.57
N TRP A 214 -10.43 17.98 1.49
CA TRP A 214 -10.92 17.62 0.16
C TRP A 214 -10.35 16.29 -0.34
N ALA A 215 -9.05 16.06 -0.15
CA ALA A 215 -8.42 14.79 -0.50
C ALA A 215 -9.00 13.61 0.31
N LEU A 216 -9.27 13.82 1.60
CA LEU A 216 -9.93 12.85 2.47
C LEU A 216 -11.34 12.52 1.98
N LEU A 217 -12.16 13.52 1.66
CA LEU A 217 -13.52 13.31 1.14
C LEU A 217 -13.50 12.50 -0.17
N LEU A 218 -12.63 12.87 -1.11
CA LEU A 218 -12.46 12.13 -2.36
C LEU A 218 -12.01 10.69 -2.12
N GLY A 219 -11.06 10.48 -1.21
CA GLY A 219 -10.62 9.14 -0.82
C GLY A 219 -11.74 8.31 -0.19
N ILE A 220 -12.58 8.91 0.66
CA ILE A 220 -13.75 8.26 1.25
C ILE A 220 -14.73 7.84 0.15
N VAL A 221 -15.03 8.70 -0.82
CA VAL A 221 -15.92 8.36 -1.95
C VAL A 221 -15.39 7.14 -2.71
N ILE A 222 -14.09 7.07 -3.00
CA ILE A 222 -13.47 5.91 -3.65
C ILE A 222 -13.61 4.66 -2.75
N GLY A 223 -13.36 4.80 -1.46
CA GLY A 223 -13.49 3.70 -0.49
C GLY A 223 -14.92 3.15 -0.38
N LEU A 224 -15.92 4.02 -0.54
CA LEU A 224 -17.34 3.70 -0.48
C LEU A 224 -17.91 3.13 -1.78
N ILE A 225 -17.12 2.97 -2.85
CA ILE A 225 -17.57 2.30 -4.09
C ILE A 225 -18.06 0.87 -3.81
N TRP A 226 -17.58 0.25 -2.72
CA TRP A 226 -18.01 -1.08 -2.29
C TRP A 226 -19.15 -1.09 -1.26
N ALA A 227 -19.46 0.06 -0.63
CA ALA A 227 -20.37 0.14 0.51
C ALA A 227 -21.84 0.32 0.09
#